data_AF-A0A519VSE6-F1
#
_entry.id   AF-A0A519VSE6-F1
#
_cell.length_a   1.000
_cell.length_b   1.000
_cell.length_c   1.000
_cell.angle_alpha   90.00
_cell.angle_beta   90.00
_cell.angle_gamma   90.00
#
_symmetry.space_group_name_H-M   'P 1'
#
loop_
_entity.id
_entity.type
_entity.pdbx_description
1 polymer ?
#
loop_
_entity_poly.entity_id
_entity_poly.type
_entity_poly.pdbx_seq_one_letter_code
_entity_poly.pdbx_strand_id
1 'polypeptide(L)'
;VQTVSFPQPGEKMAYFDIKAPMTTGIAKVKIIAKSSMEQTSYDVEMDIRNPNPYITNVVSATIQPGASFSQAYLPIGMNGTNSGAIEYSSLPPVNLKKRLNYLIQYPHGCVEQTTSAVFPQLYLDRLINLSAKQKSTSEANIKAGIGKLKGFQNTDGGLSYWPGSGDSDEWGTNYAAHFLVESQNTGYTLPVGMFDGIIRFLKNKASNWVPNSNNFYGGDLSQAYRLYVLALAKRADIAAMNRLRTFEYLSVAAKWRLAAAYKLAGQGEAATSLIQNLPTEVKPYTQLGGTYGSDVRDQAMILETLTLLGRKSSAGELLQPLAAKLGTDEWYSTQTTAYSLLAIAKFCGANTSSTSLQYSSSINGKT
;
A
#
# COMPACT_ATOMS: atom_id res chain seq x y z
N VAL A 1 23.47 18.49 40.31
CA VAL A 1 23.00 18.01 41.63
C VAL A 1 22.17 19.11 42.26
N GLN A 2 21.00 18.80 42.80
CA GLN A 2 20.13 19.77 43.48
C GLN A 2 19.89 19.32 44.91
N THR A 3 19.88 20.27 45.85
CA THR A 3 19.59 20.03 47.26
C THR A 3 18.18 20.48 47.56
N VAL A 4 17.35 19.57 48.06
CA VAL A 4 15.97 19.85 48.45
C VAL A 4 15.83 19.60 49.95
N SER A 5 15.41 20.61 50.71
CA SER A 5 15.23 20.52 52.16
C SER A 5 13.76 20.37 52.54
N PHE A 6 13.44 19.50 53.50
CA PHE A 6 12.08 19.24 53.98
C PHE A 6 12.01 19.53 55.48
N PRO A 7 11.37 20.63 55.91
CA PRO A 7 11.22 20.94 57.33
C PRO A 7 10.18 20.04 58.03
N GLN A 8 9.29 19.42 57.25
CA GLN A 8 8.28 18.45 57.67
C GLN A 8 7.97 17.51 56.48
N PRO A 9 7.32 16.35 56.69
CA PRO A 9 6.90 15.47 55.61
C PRO A 9 6.06 16.21 54.56
N GLY A 10 6.35 15.99 53.28
CA GLY A 10 5.65 16.63 52.18
C GLY A 10 6.34 16.39 50.83
N GLU A 11 5.84 17.08 49.80
CA GLU A 11 6.32 16.94 48.42
C GLU A 11 7.01 18.23 47.95
N LYS A 12 8.08 18.07 47.16
CA LYS A 12 8.76 19.17 46.47
C LYS A 12 9.18 18.72 45.07
N MET A 13 9.11 19.64 44.11
CA MET A 13 9.56 19.41 42.74
C MET A 13 10.99 19.95 42.55
N ALA A 14 11.81 19.16 41.85
CA ALA A 14 13.13 19.54 41.36
C ALA A 14 13.15 19.34 39.85
N TYR A 15 13.66 20.32 39.11
CA TYR A 15 13.64 20.32 37.64
C TYR A 15 15.05 20.07 37.10
N PHE A 16 15.19 19.16 36.14
CA PHE A 16 16.48 18.88 35.49
C PHE A 16 16.35 19.16 34.00
N ASP A 17 17.27 19.95 33.47
CA ASP A 17 17.41 20.13 32.03
C ASP A 17 18.23 18.96 31.46
N ILE A 18 17.67 18.29 30.46
CA ILE A 18 18.30 17.15 29.79
C ILE A 18 18.38 17.44 28.31
N LYS A 19 19.57 17.23 27.70
CA LYS A 19 19.77 17.34 26.27
C LYS A 19 19.78 15.95 25.65
N ALA A 20 18.91 15.72 24.66
CA ALA A 20 18.91 14.46 23.93
C ALA A 20 20.24 14.29 23.14
N PRO A 21 20.88 13.11 23.17
CA PRO A 21 22.03 12.81 22.34
C PRO A 21 21.66 12.76 20.85
N MET A 22 22.65 12.89 19.98
CA MET A 22 22.51 12.76 18.52
C MET A 22 22.44 11.28 18.08
N THR A 23 21.64 10.47 18.77
CA THR A 23 21.44 9.04 18.51
C THR A 23 19.97 8.69 18.70
N THR A 24 19.47 7.69 17.98
CA THR A 24 18.10 7.17 18.18
C THR A 24 18.07 5.99 19.14
N GLY A 25 16.91 5.74 19.76
CA GLY A 25 16.66 4.59 20.63
C GLY A 25 16.28 5.00 22.04
N ILE A 26 16.34 4.06 22.98
CA ILE A 26 15.93 4.29 24.37
C ILE A 26 17.10 4.85 25.18
N ALA A 27 16.97 6.09 25.65
CA ALA A 27 17.82 6.64 26.68
C ALA A 27 17.28 6.30 28.07
N LYS A 28 18.19 6.08 29.02
CA LYS A 28 17.83 5.82 30.42
C LYS A 28 18.30 6.98 31.28
N VAL A 29 17.37 7.59 32.02
CA VAL A 29 17.65 8.62 33.02
C VAL A 29 17.47 8.01 34.40
N LYS A 30 18.57 7.89 35.14
CA LYS A 30 18.57 7.40 36.53
C LYS A 30 18.58 8.58 37.49
N ILE A 31 17.51 8.74 38.24
CA ILE A 31 17.40 9.73 39.31
C ILE A 31 17.83 9.05 40.61
N ILE A 32 18.80 9.62 41.32
CA ILE A 32 19.28 9.11 42.61
C ILE A 32 19.03 10.17 43.67
N ALA A 33 18.25 9.83 44.69
CA ALA A 33 18.05 10.66 45.87
C ALA A 33 18.84 10.07 47.04
N LYS A 34 19.57 10.92 47.76
CA LYS A 34 20.38 10.53 48.93
C LYS A 34 20.05 11.42 50.11
N SER A 35 19.93 10.84 51.30
CA SER A 35 19.77 11.54 52.57
C SER A 35 20.56 10.82 53.66
N SER A 36 21.65 11.43 54.13
CA SER A 36 22.63 10.77 55.03
C SER A 36 23.04 9.38 54.53
N MET A 37 22.65 8.30 55.23
CA MET A 37 22.99 6.91 54.88
C MET A 37 21.96 6.26 53.96
N GLU A 38 20.82 6.92 53.71
CA GLU A 38 19.74 6.38 52.88
C GLU A 38 19.91 6.82 51.42
N GLN A 39 19.63 5.90 50.50
CA GLN A 39 19.66 6.16 49.06
C GLN A 39 18.50 5.42 48.38
N THR A 40 17.84 6.11 47.46
CA THR A 40 16.87 5.50 46.53
C THR A 40 17.18 5.93 45.10
N SER A 41 16.75 5.12 44.13
CA SER A 41 16.90 5.44 42.71
C SER A 41 15.66 5.09 41.91
N TYR A 42 15.38 5.89 40.89
CA TYR A 42 14.29 5.67 39.95
C TYR A 42 14.81 5.79 38.51
N ASP A 43 14.47 4.81 37.67
CA ASP A 43 14.90 4.77 36.27
C ASP A 43 13.75 5.15 35.35
N VAL A 44 14.00 6.10 34.46
CA VAL A 44 13.06 6.55 33.42
C VAL A 44 13.64 6.21 32.06
N GLU A 45 12.87 5.48 31.26
CA GLU A 45 13.19 5.23 29.86
C GLU A 45 12.55 6.31 28.99
N MET A 46 13.33 6.89 28.08
CA MET A 46 12.91 7.94 27.17
C MET A 46 13.23 7.54 25.74
N ASP A 47 12.24 7.55 24.86
CA ASP A 47 12.43 7.27 23.44
C ASP A 47 13.00 8.51 22.72
N ILE A 48 14.17 8.33 22.10
CA ILE A 48 14.81 9.33 21.28
C ILE A 48 14.59 8.97 19.82
N ARG A 49 13.79 9.79 19.15
CA ARG A 49 13.48 9.68 17.73
C ARG A 49 14.07 10.82 16.93
N ASN A 50 14.47 10.53 15.69
CA ASN A 50 14.78 11.57 14.72
C ASN A 50 13.47 12.18 14.22
N PRO A 51 13.27 13.50 14.30
CA PRO A 51 12.06 14.14 13.77
C PRO A 51 12.00 14.17 12.24
N ASN A 52 13.13 13.92 11.56
CA ASN A 52 13.18 13.92 10.10
C ASN A 52 12.65 12.60 9.51
N PRO A 53 11.99 12.66 8.34
CA PRO A 53 11.56 11.46 7.65
C PRO A 53 12.74 10.60 7.19
N TYR A 54 12.48 9.31 6.98
CA TYR A 54 13.43 8.42 6.33
C TYR A 54 13.74 8.90 4.91
N ILE A 55 15.02 8.94 4.55
CA ILE A 55 15.48 9.25 3.19
C ILE A 55 16.07 7.98 2.60
N THR A 56 15.74 7.69 1.35
CA THR A 56 16.30 6.56 0.60
C THR A 56 16.79 7.06 -0.75
N ASN A 57 18.12 7.01 -0.93
CA ASN A 57 18.75 7.21 -2.24
C ASN A 57 18.77 5.89 -3.00
N VAL A 58 18.38 5.93 -4.27
CA VAL A 58 18.39 4.76 -5.14
C VAL A 58 19.36 5.02 -6.30
N VAL A 59 20.17 4.01 -6.60
CA VAL A 59 20.97 3.96 -7.82
C VAL A 59 20.48 2.75 -8.61
N SER A 60 20.08 2.99 -9.86
CA SER A 60 19.59 1.95 -10.77
C SER A 60 20.40 1.93 -12.05
N ALA A 61 20.64 0.73 -12.58
CA ALA A 61 21.26 0.53 -13.89
C ALA A 61 20.65 -0.71 -14.58
N THR A 62 20.48 -0.63 -15.89
CA THR A 62 20.16 -1.80 -16.72
C THR A 62 21.46 -2.39 -17.26
N ILE A 63 21.74 -3.64 -16.92
CA ILE A 63 22.99 -4.32 -17.28
C ILE A 63 22.70 -5.34 -18.37
N GLN A 64 23.36 -5.21 -19.52
CA GLN A 64 23.27 -6.19 -20.61
C GLN A 64 24.07 -7.46 -20.27
N PRO A 65 23.72 -8.64 -20.84
CA PRO A 65 24.48 -9.87 -20.62
C PRO A 65 25.98 -9.67 -20.89
N GLY A 66 26.83 -10.07 -19.92
CA GLY A 66 28.29 -9.93 -20.00
C GLY A 66 28.85 -8.55 -19.64
N ALA A 67 28.00 -7.54 -19.41
CA ALA A 67 28.43 -6.23 -18.92
C ALA A 67 28.55 -6.19 -17.40
N SER A 68 29.32 -5.24 -16.88
CA SER A 68 29.49 -4.98 -15.45
C SER A 68 29.13 -3.52 -15.12
N PHE A 69 28.54 -3.31 -13.95
CA PHE A 69 28.26 -1.98 -13.40
C PHE A 69 28.93 -1.82 -12.04
N SER A 70 29.59 -0.68 -11.81
CA SER A 70 30.22 -0.34 -10.54
C SER A 70 29.95 1.11 -10.21
N GLN A 71 29.54 1.39 -8.98
CA GLN A 71 29.23 2.73 -8.49
C GLN A 71 29.65 2.85 -7.03
N ALA A 72 30.32 3.95 -6.69
CA ALA A 72 30.59 4.29 -5.30
C ALA A 72 29.29 4.73 -4.61
N TYR A 73 29.07 4.27 -3.38
CA TYR A 73 27.93 4.63 -2.56
C TYR A 73 28.38 5.27 -1.25
N LEU A 74 27.76 6.40 -0.91
CA LEU A 74 27.94 7.07 0.38
C LEU A 74 26.64 6.94 1.20
N PRO A 75 26.69 6.33 2.41
CA PRO A 75 25.54 6.28 3.29
C PRO A 75 25.07 7.70 3.65
N ILE A 76 23.75 7.92 3.57
CA ILE A 76 23.10 9.18 3.96
C ILE A 76 22.42 9.04 5.31
N GLY A 77 22.33 10.14 6.06
CA GLY A 77 21.65 10.19 7.36
C GLY A 77 22.59 9.97 8.54
N MET A 78 22.03 9.64 9.71
CA MET A 78 22.79 9.54 10.96
C MET A 78 23.46 8.17 11.09
N ASN A 79 24.64 8.14 11.71
CA ASN A 79 25.34 6.89 11.99
C ASN A 79 24.46 5.95 12.82
N GLY A 80 24.47 4.66 12.51
CA GLY A 80 23.63 3.65 13.15
C GLY A 80 22.18 3.59 12.66
N THR A 81 21.76 4.50 11.78
CA THR A 81 20.40 4.48 11.18
C THR A 81 20.38 3.98 9.73
N ASN A 82 21.56 3.76 9.13
CA ASN A 82 21.68 3.42 7.72
C ASN A 82 21.36 1.93 7.49
N SER A 83 20.64 1.64 6.42
CA SER A 83 20.46 0.29 5.92
C SER A 83 20.50 0.29 4.40
N GLY A 84 20.90 -0.85 3.81
CA GLY A 84 21.05 -1.00 2.36
C GLY A 84 20.29 -2.21 1.82
N ALA A 85 20.11 -2.23 0.51
CA ALA A 85 19.73 -3.42 -0.25
C ALA A 85 20.23 -3.27 -1.68
N ILE A 86 20.42 -4.42 -2.32
CA ILE A 86 20.52 -4.51 -3.76
C ILE A 86 19.36 -5.35 -4.25
N GLU A 87 18.70 -4.86 -5.29
CA GLU A 87 17.61 -5.54 -5.98
C GLU A 87 18.08 -5.96 -7.37
N TYR A 88 17.80 -7.21 -7.72
CA TYR A 88 18.04 -7.75 -9.06
C TYR A 88 16.69 -8.13 -9.64
N SER A 89 16.38 -7.61 -10.83
CA SER A 89 15.13 -7.90 -11.50
C SER A 89 15.31 -7.88 -13.01
N SER A 90 14.56 -8.75 -13.69
CA SER A 90 14.36 -8.70 -15.13
C SER A 90 13.28 -7.68 -15.52
N LEU A 91 12.61 -7.09 -14.53
CA LEU A 91 11.62 -6.03 -14.70
C LEU A 91 12.33 -4.67 -14.71
N PRO A 92 11.71 -3.66 -15.34
CA PRO A 92 12.19 -2.28 -15.21
C PRO A 92 12.23 -1.86 -13.75
N PRO A 93 13.12 -0.92 -13.36
CA PRO A 93 13.30 -0.53 -11.97
C PRO A 93 12.02 0.11 -11.42
N VAL A 94 11.41 -0.54 -10.42
CA VAL A 94 10.22 -0.05 -9.71
C VAL A 94 10.52 0.45 -8.29
N ASN A 95 11.80 0.44 -7.89
CA ASN A 95 12.28 0.75 -6.54
C ASN A 95 11.50 -0.01 -5.45
N LEU A 96 11.40 -1.34 -5.59
CA LEU A 96 10.42 -2.15 -4.88
C LEU A 96 10.55 -2.00 -3.35
N LYS A 97 11.76 -2.16 -2.79
CA LYS A 97 11.98 -2.04 -1.34
C LYS A 97 11.71 -0.62 -0.85
N LYS A 98 12.11 0.42 -1.60
CA LYS A 98 11.82 1.81 -1.23
C LYS A 98 10.31 2.03 -1.14
N ARG A 99 9.56 1.59 -2.16
CA ARG A 99 8.10 1.73 -2.23
C ARG A 99 7.40 0.90 -1.16
N LEU A 100 7.83 -0.33 -0.89
CA LEU A 100 7.27 -1.17 0.18
C LEU A 100 7.58 -0.62 1.57
N ASN A 101 8.82 -0.17 1.82
CA ASN A 101 9.18 0.42 3.10
C ASN A 101 8.36 1.69 3.37
N TYR A 102 8.16 2.53 2.35
CA TYR A 102 7.26 3.69 2.45
C TYR A 102 5.85 3.29 2.88
N LEU A 103 5.28 2.25 2.28
CA LEU A 103 3.95 1.75 2.62
C LEU A 103 3.86 1.16 4.04
N ILE A 104 4.86 0.38 4.45
CA ILE A 104 4.90 -0.30 5.76
C ILE A 104 5.14 0.69 6.90
N GLN A 105 6.00 1.69 6.67
CA GLN A 105 6.40 2.67 7.69
C GLN A 105 5.47 3.88 7.75
N TYR A 106 4.44 3.93 6.89
CA TYR A 106 3.54 5.07 6.84
C TYR A 106 2.85 5.25 8.21
N PRO A 107 2.96 6.41 8.86
CA PRO A 107 2.66 6.54 10.29
C PRO A 107 1.17 6.63 10.60
N HIS A 108 0.34 6.80 9.57
CA HIS A 108 -1.09 6.99 9.70
C HIS A 108 -1.85 5.69 9.46
N GLY A 109 -3.06 5.61 10.00
CA GLY A 109 -3.81 4.36 10.11
C GLY A 109 -5.24 4.42 9.59
N CYS A 110 -5.55 5.23 8.58
CA CYS A 110 -6.88 5.19 7.97
C CYS A 110 -7.08 3.86 7.20
N VAL A 111 -8.29 3.59 6.74
CA VAL A 111 -8.62 2.34 6.02
C VAL A 111 -7.78 2.18 4.74
N GLU A 112 -7.56 3.28 4.01
CA GLU A 112 -6.76 3.29 2.79
C GLU A 112 -5.31 2.94 3.09
N GLN A 113 -4.69 3.63 4.05
CA GLN A 113 -3.28 3.43 4.41
C GLN A 113 -3.03 2.04 4.99
N THR A 114 -3.93 1.58 5.86
CA THR A 114 -3.88 0.24 6.45
C THR A 114 -3.94 -0.84 5.36
N THR A 115 -4.81 -0.66 4.36
CA THR A 115 -4.89 -1.57 3.21
C THR A 115 -3.64 -1.48 2.34
N SER A 116 -3.19 -0.27 1.99
CA SER A 116 -2.03 -0.01 1.15
C SER A 116 -0.72 -0.58 1.73
N ALA A 117 -0.58 -0.59 3.06
CA ALA A 117 0.58 -1.18 3.73
C ALA A 117 0.74 -2.69 3.46
N VAL A 118 -0.37 -3.42 3.28
CA VAL A 118 -0.36 -4.90 3.20
C VAL A 118 -0.76 -5.45 1.84
N PHE A 119 -1.47 -4.70 1.02
CA PHE A 119 -2.02 -5.23 -0.24
C PHE A 119 -0.93 -5.72 -1.21
N PRO A 120 0.13 -4.95 -1.51
CA PRO A 120 1.20 -5.44 -2.39
C PRO A 120 1.94 -6.65 -1.82
N GLN A 121 1.92 -6.83 -0.49
CA GLN A 121 2.61 -7.91 0.19
C GLN A 121 2.07 -9.30 -0.23
N LEU A 122 0.80 -9.39 -0.65
CA LEU A 122 0.18 -10.62 -1.14
C LEU A 122 0.87 -11.22 -2.38
N TYR A 123 1.62 -10.40 -3.13
CA TYR A 123 2.17 -10.79 -4.44
C TYR A 123 3.68 -10.54 -4.55
N LEU A 124 4.38 -10.37 -3.43
CA LEU A 124 5.83 -10.09 -3.46
C LEU A 124 6.66 -11.22 -4.08
N ASP A 125 6.21 -12.46 -3.90
CA ASP A 125 6.82 -13.66 -4.48
C ASP A 125 6.75 -13.69 -6.02
N ARG A 126 5.88 -12.88 -6.61
CA ARG A 126 5.79 -12.66 -8.07
C ARG A 126 6.83 -11.66 -8.59
N LEU A 127 7.32 -10.77 -7.73
CA LEU A 127 8.25 -9.71 -8.11
C LEU A 127 9.69 -10.07 -7.77
N ILE A 128 9.91 -10.75 -6.64
CA ILE A 128 11.24 -11.08 -6.12
C ILE A 128 11.26 -12.43 -5.42
N ASN A 129 12.44 -13.03 -5.34
CA ASN A 129 12.68 -14.19 -4.50
C ASN A 129 12.74 -13.78 -3.02
N LEU A 130 11.76 -14.20 -2.23
CA LEU A 130 11.71 -13.92 -0.80
C LEU A 130 12.45 -14.98 0.02
N SER A 131 13.29 -14.53 0.95
CA SER A 131 13.82 -15.37 2.03
C SER A 131 12.70 -15.85 2.96
N ALA A 132 12.94 -16.94 3.72
CA ALA A 132 11.97 -17.45 4.70
C ALA A 132 11.56 -16.39 5.74
N LYS A 133 12.52 -15.57 6.18
CA LYS A 133 12.25 -14.45 7.10
C LYS A 133 11.30 -13.42 6.48
N GLN A 134 11.55 -13.01 5.23
CA GLN A 134 10.68 -12.04 4.54
C GLN A 134 9.27 -12.58 4.32
N LYS A 135 9.12 -13.86 3.97
CA LYS A 135 7.82 -14.52 3.85
C LYS A 135 7.05 -14.48 5.18
N SER A 136 7.71 -14.85 6.29
CA SER A 136 7.11 -14.83 7.61
C SER A 136 6.72 -13.42 8.07
N THR A 137 7.57 -12.42 7.84
CA THR A 137 7.25 -11.01 8.14
C THR A 137 6.05 -10.53 7.32
N SER A 138 6.02 -10.85 6.03
CA SER A 138 4.91 -10.49 5.14
C SER A 138 3.60 -11.12 5.60
N GLU A 139 3.60 -12.40 5.93
CA GLU A 139 2.44 -13.11 6.45
C GLU A 139 1.93 -12.49 7.76
N ALA A 140 2.83 -12.15 8.69
CA ALA A 140 2.48 -11.48 9.95
C ALA A 140 1.84 -10.11 9.71
N ASN A 141 2.41 -9.31 8.78
CA ASN A 141 1.86 -8.01 8.40
C ASN A 141 0.45 -8.14 7.82
N ILE A 142 0.24 -9.09 6.90
CA ILE A 142 -1.05 -9.32 6.25
C ILE A 142 -2.12 -9.71 7.29
N LYS A 143 -1.80 -10.66 8.19
CA LYS A 143 -2.69 -11.07 9.28
C LYS A 143 -3.03 -9.91 10.20
N ALA A 144 -2.04 -9.10 10.57
CA ALA A 144 -2.26 -7.90 11.39
C ALA A 144 -3.13 -6.86 10.67
N GLY A 145 -2.90 -6.64 9.37
CA GLY A 145 -3.71 -5.74 8.53
C GLY A 145 -5.17 -6.17 8.45
N ILE A 146 -5.43 -7.46 8.17
CA ILE A 146 -6.78 -8.04 8.18
C ILE A 146 -7.46 -7.84 9.54
N GLY A 147 -6.74 -8.13 10.64
CA GLY A 147 -7.25 -7.93 12.00
C GLY A 147 -7.59 -6.47 12.29
N LYS A 148 -6.75 -5.53 11.85
CA LYS A 148 -6.97 -4.09 12.02
C LYS A 148 -8.16 -3.60 11.22
N LEU A 149 -8.34 -4.05 9.97
CA LEU A 149 -9.46 -3.68 9.10
C LEU A 149 -10.83 -4.04 9.69
N LYS A 150 -10.91 -5.11 10.50
CA LYS A 150 -12.14 -5.45 11.24
C LYS A 150 -12.60 -4.30 12.15
N GLY A 151 -11.68 -3.55 12.74
CA GLY A 151 -11.99 -2.43 13.64
C GLY A 151 -12.54 -1.18 12.93
N PHE A 152 -12.58 -1.16 11.59
CA PHE A 152 -13.21 -0.11 10.81
C PHE A 152 -14.64 -0.46 10.41
N GLN A 153 -15.07 -1.71 10.61
CA GLN A 153 -16.35 -2.16 10.09
C GLN A 153 -17.51 -1.59 10.91
N ASN A 154 -18.41 -0.89 10.22
CA ASN A 154 -19.64 -0.35 10.74
C ASN A 154 -20.79 -1.36 10.69
N THR A 155 -21.91 -1.02 11.33
CA THR A 155 -23.11 -1.85 11.40
C THR A 155 -23.77 -2.10 10.04
N ASP A 156 -23.61 -1.18 9.09
CA ASP A 156 -24.05 -1.33 7.70
C ASP A 156 -23.17 -2.31 6.88
N GLY A 157 -22.06 -2.76 7.46
CA GLY A 157 -21.09 -3.69 6.88
C GLY A 157 -19.94 -3.01 6.13
N GLY A 158 -20.04 -1.70 5.88
CA GLY A 158 -18.99 -0.91 5.26
C GLY A 158 -17.85 -0.61 6.24
N LEU A 159 -16.74 -0.07 5.72
CA LEU A 159 -15.60 0.35 6.53
C LEU A 159 -15.57 1.86 6.62
N SER A 160 -15.41 2.39 7.84
CA SER A 160 -15.19 3.80 8.08
C SER A 160 -13.81 4.25 7.62
N TYR A 161 -13.62 5.55 7.40
CA TYR A 161 -12.31 6.08 7.04
C TYR A 161 -11.29 5.93 8.20
N TRP A 162 -11.72 6.29 9.40
CA TRP A 162 -10.98 6.08 10.65
C TRP A 162 -11.72 5.09 11.56
N PRO A 163 -11.01 4.26 12.34
CA PRO A 163 -11.65 3.31 13.26
C PRO A 163 -12.61 4.04 14.21
N GLY A 164 -13.81 3.49 14.39
CA GLY A 164 -14.82 4.04 15.30
C GLY A 164 -15.63 5.23 14.77
N SER A 165 -15.40 5.69 13.53
CA SER A 165 -16.27 6.68 12.86
C SER A 165 -17.55 6.03 12.34
N GLY A 166 -18.69 6.71 12.51
CA GLY A 166 -20.02 6.15 12.17
C GLY A 166 -20.31 6.00 10.68
N ASP A 167 -19.75 6.86 9.82
CA ASP A 167 -19.99 6.80 8.38
C ASP A 167 -18.98 5.89 7.66
N SER A 168 -19.51 5.04 6.79
CA SER A 168 -18.72 4.15 5.93
C SER A 168 -18.18 4.89 4.71
N ASP A 169 -16.86 4.81 4.50
CA ASP A 169 -16.19 5.37 3.33
C ASP A 169 -16.30 4.41 2.14
N GLU A 170 -17.03 4.81 1.10
CA GLU A 170 -17.35 3.91 -0.02
C GLU A 170 -16.09 3.45 -0.78
N TRP A 171 -15.16 4.38 -1.03
CA TRP A 171 -13.95 4.06 -1.78
C TRP A 171 -12.99 3.17 -0.98
N GLY A 172 -12.73 3.52 0.27
CA GLY A 172 -11.94 2.75 1.22
C GLY A 172 -12.53 1.37 1.46
N THR A 173 -13.86 1.26 1.56
CA THR A 173 -14.54 -0.04 1.62
C THR A 173 -14.30 -0.86 0.36
N ASN A 174 -14.45 -0.28 -0.84
CA ASN A 174 -14.16 -0.98 -2.09
C ASN A 174 -12.69 -1.46 -2.14
N TYR A 175 -11.75 -0.61 -1.71
CA TYR A 175 -10.32 -0.90 -1.74
C TYR A 175 -9.92 -2.01 -0.76
N ALA A 176 -10.39 -1.93 0.49
CA ALA A 176 -10.17 -2.96 1.49
C ALA A 176 -10.87 -4.27 1.11
N ALA A 177 -12.08 -4.20 0.55
CA ALA A 177 -12.78 -5.38 0.06
C ALA A 177 -12.01 -6.08 -1.06
N HIS A 178 -11.41 -5.33 -2.00
CA HIS A 178 -10.53 -5.90 -3.02
C HIS A 178 -9.37 -6.67 -2.39
N PHE A 179 -8.68 -6.07 -1.42
CA PHE A 179 -7.61 -6.75 -0.67
C PHE A 179 -8.10 -8.01 0.05
N LEU A 180 -9.27 -7.98 0.69
CA LEU A 180 -9.80 -9.12 1.44
C LEU A 180 -10.20 -10.28 0.51
N VAL A 181 -10.80 -9.99 -0.65
CA VAL A 181 -11.10 -11.02 -1.66
C VAL A 181 -9.80 -11.68 -2.14
N GLU A 182 -8.78 -10.89 -2.48
CA GLU A 182 -7.49 -11.41 -2.94
C GLU A 182 -6.73 -12.17 -1.83
N SER A 183 -6.86 -11.73 -0.57
CA SER A 183 -6.33 -12.44 0.59
C SER A 183 -6.98 -13.81 0.76
N GLN A 184 -8.31 -13.91 0.61
CA GLN A 184 -9.02 -15.18 0.65
C GLN A 184 -8.59 -16.10 -0.51
N ASN A 185 -8.46 -15.55 -1.72
CA ASN A 185 -7.99 -16.30 -2.90
C ASN A 185 -6.56 -16.84 -2.76
N THR A 186 -5.75 -16.21 -1.90
CA THR A 186 -4.37 -16.62 -1.60
C THR A 186 -4.25 -17.48 -0.35
N GLY A 187 -5.38 -17.86 0.27
CA GLY A 187 -5.44 -18.82 1.38
C GLY A 187 -5.47 -18.20 2.78
N TYR A 188 -5.54 -16.88 2.90
CA TYR A 188 -5.69 -16.24 4.22
C TYR A 188 -7.11 -16.40 4.74
N THR A 189 -7.23 -16.68 6.03
CA THR A 189 -8.52 -16.73 6.74
C THR A 189 -8.95 -15.33 7.13
N LEU A 190 -10.22 -14.99 6.84
CA LEU A 190 -10.82 -13.73 7.22
C LEU A 190 -11.61 -13.86 8.53
N PRO A 191 -11.74 -12.78 9.33
CA PRO A 191 -12.59 -12.79 10.51
C PRO A 191 -14.05 -13.13 10.19
N VAL A 192 -14.67 -13.94 11.04
CA VAL A 192 -16.06 -14.40 10.88
C VAL A 192 -17.01 -13.20 10.70
N GLY A 193 -17.89 -13.29 9.70
CA GLY A 193 -18.93 -12.29 9.40
C GLY A 193 -18.43 -11.00 8.73
N MET A 194 -17.12 -10.72 8.76
CA MET A 194 -16.56 -9.48 8.21
C MET A 194 -16.80 -9.40 6.69
N PHE A 195 -16.46 -10.46 5.98
CA PHE A 195 -16.57 -10.51 4.53
C PHE A 195 -18.03 -10.43 4.05
N ASP A 196 -18.94 -11.16 4.69
CA ASP A 196 -20.36 -11.14 4.34
C ASP A 196 -20.99 -9.75 4.58
N GLY A 197 -20.60 -9.06 5.65
CA GLY A 197 -21.01 -7.67 5.92
C GLY A 197 -20.55 -6.73 4.81
N ILE A 198 -19.29 -6.81 4.42
CA ILE A 198 -18.72 -6.00 3.33
C ILE A 198 -19.46 -6.28 2.01
N ILE A 199 -19.64 -7.54 1.63
CA ILE A 199 -20.34 -7.89 0.39
C ILE A 199 -21.79 -7.38 0.39
N ARG A 200 -22.47 -7.44 1.54
CA ARG A 200 -23.82 -6.87 1.69
C ARG A 200 -23.83 -5.35 1.49
N PHE A 201 -22.90 -4.64 2.12
CA PHE A 201 -22.73 -3.20 1.93
C PHE A 201 -22.49 -2.85 0.46
N LEU A 202 -21.56 -3.56 -0.19
CA LEU A 202 -21.24 -3.36 -1.62
C LEU A 202 -22.46 -3.64 -2.50
N LYS A 203 -23.22 -4.71 -2.28
CA LYS A 203 -24.44 -4.99 -3.05
C LYS A 203 -25.48 -3.89 -2.86
N ASN A 204 -25.76 -3.50 -1.63
CA ASN A 204 -26.73 -2.45 -1.32
C ASN A 204 -26.37 -1.12 -2.01
N LYS A 205 -25.10 -0.71 -1.95
CA LYS A 205 -24.64 0.50 -2.63
C LYS A 205 -24.66 0.34 -4.15
N ALA A 206 -24.33 -0.85 -4.67
CA ALA A 206 -24.33 -1.11 -6.10
C ALA A 206 -25.75 -1.00 -6.70
N SER A 207 -26.75 -1.58 -6.04
CA SER A 207 -28.13 -1.59 -6.50
C SER A 207 -28.81 -0.22 -6.33
N ASN A 208 -28.48 0.54 -5.28
CA ASN A 208 -29.03 1.87 -5.05
C ASN A 208 -28.31 3.02 -5.78
N TRP A 209 -27.20 2.74 -6.48
CA TRP A 209 -26.49 3.76 -7.22
C TRP A 209 -27.38 4.41 -8.29
N VAL A 210 -27.42 5.74 -8.30
CA VAL A 210 -28.08 6.55 -9.32
C VAL A 210 -27.12 7.64 -9.80
N PRO A 211 -27.14 7.99 -11.10
CA PRO A 211 -26.32 9.08 -11.59
C PRO A 211 -26.59 10.41 -10.86
N ASN A 212 -25.55 11.08 -10.40
CA ASN A 212 -25.61 12.41 -9.80
C ASN A 212 -24.32 13.20 -10.05
N SER A 213 -24.23 14.43 -9.53
CA SER A 213 -23.08 15.32 -9.72
C SER A 213 -21.77 14.77 -9.13
N ASN A 214 -21.81 13.90 -8.11
CA ASN A 214 -20.60 13.29 -7.54
C ASN A 214 -19.86 12.40 -8.56
N ASN A 215 -20.52 11.99 -9.65
CA ASN A 215 -19.86 11.24 -10.71
C ASN A 215 -18.74 12.04 -11.38
N PHE A 216 -18.87 13.37 -11.49
CA PHE A 216 -17.79 14.23 -12.00
C PHE A 216 -16.58 14.31 -11.05
N TYR A 217 -16.72 13.78 -9.83
CA TYR A 217 -15.69 13.68 -8.80
C TYR A 217 -15.33 12.22 -8.47
N GLY A 218 -15.62 11.28 -9.38
CA GLY A 218 -15.23 9.86 -9.29
C GLY A 218 -16.29 8.92 -8.71
N GLY A 219 -17.54 9.37 -8.56
CA GLY A 219 -18.66 8.51 -8.15
C GLY A 219 -18.94 7.35 -9.12
N ASP A 220 -18.70 7.54 -10.41
CA ASP A 220 -18.85 6.52 -11.45
C ASP A 220 -17.73 5.48 -11.37
N LEU A 221 -16.49 5.91 -11.12
CA LEU A 221 -15.34 5.05 -10.87
C LEU A 221 -15.49 4.26 -9.57
N SER A 222 -16.02 4.88 -8.51
CA SER A 222 -16.34 4.19 -7.26
C SER A 222 -17.35 3.07 -7.49
N GLN A 223 -18.41 3.33 -8.28
CA GLN A 223 -19.37 2.31 -8.68
C GLN A 223 -18.73 1.21 -9.55
N ALA A 224 -17.93 1.57 -10.55
CA ALA A 224 -17.22 0.59 -11.38
C ALA A 224 -16.30 -0.31 -10.56
N TYR A 225 -15.59 0.27 -9.59
CA TYR A 225 -14.69 -0.48 -8.70
C TYR A 225 -15.48 -1.42 -7.79
N ARG A 226 -16.57 -0.96 -7.18
CA ARG A 226 -17.49 -1.82 -6.41
C ARG A 226 -17.97 -3.03 -7.20
N LEU A 227 -18.42 -2.81 -8.43
CA LEU A 227 -18.90 -3.87 -9.32
C LEU A 227 -17.78 -4.84 -9.68
N TYR A 228 -16.55 -4.34 -9.90
CA TYR A 228 -15.37 -5.18 -10.06
C TYR A 228 -15.14 -6.07 -8.83
N VAL A 229 -15.19 -5.52 -7.61
CA VAL A 229 -14.94 -6.30 -6.38
C VAL A 229 -16.02 -7.36 -6.18
N LEU A 230 -17.29 -7.01 -6.43
CA LEU A 230 -18.39 -7.97 -6.41
C LEU A 230 -18.18 -9.11 -7.43
N ALA A 231 -17.74 -8.79 -8.65
CA ALA A 231 -17.43 -9.81 -9.65
C ALA A 231 -16.24 -10.68 -9.27
N LEU A 232 -15.18 -10.08 -8.71
CA LEU A 232 -14.01 -10.78 -8.18
C LEU A 232 -14.40 -11.77 -7.07
N ALA A 233 -15.32 -11.36 -6.19
CA ALA A 233 -15.89 -12.18 -5.12
C ALA A 233 -16.91 -13.23 -5.60
N LYS A 234 -17.09 -13.43 -6.92
CA LYS A 234 -18.10 -14.33 -7.52
C LYS A 234 -19.53 -13.99 -7.07
N ARG A 235 -19.83 -12.70 -6.97
CA ARG A 235 -21.13 -12.12 -6.58
C ARG A 235 -21.53 -10.96 -7.51
N ALA A 236 -21.18 -11.07 -8.79
CA ALA A 236 -21.43 -10.04 -9.79
C ALA A 236 -22.90 -9.59 -9.85
N ASP A 237 -23.13 -8.30 -10.00
CA ASP A 237 -24.46 -7.71 -10.22
C ASP A 237 -24.53 -7.20 -11.67
N ILE A 238 -24.92 -8.10 -12.59
CA ILE A 238 -24.98 -7.81 -14.02
C ILE A 238 -25.95 -6.66 -14.33
N ALA A 239 -27.03 -6.53 -13.57
CA ALA A 239 -28.01 -5.46 -13.76
C ALA A 239 -27.39 -4.09 -13.43
N ALA A 240 -26.72 -3.97 -12.29
CA ALA A 240 -26.02 -2.75 -11.92
C ALA A 240 -24.85 -2.43 -12.87
N MET A 241 -24.15 -3.44 -13.39
CA MET A 241 -23.12 -3.27 -14.42
C MET A 241 -23.69 -2.71 -15.72
N ASN A 242 -24.80 -3.27 -16.20
CA ASN A 242 -25.47 -2.79 -17.40
C ASN A 242 -26.02 -1.37 -17.23
N ARG A 243 -26.57 -1.04 -16.05
CA ARG A 243 -27.01 0.31 -15.71
C ARG A 243 -25.86 1.33 -15.73
N LEU A 244 -24.69 0.97 -15.17
CA LEU A 244 -23.52 1.84 -15.23
C LEU A 244 -23.01 2.00 -16.68
N ARG A 245 -23.01 0.91 -17.46
CA ARG A 245 -22.57 0.93 -18.86
C ARG A 245 -23.38 1.90 -19.73
N THR A 246 -24.66 2.11 -19.41
CA THR A 246 -25.54 3.04 -20.15
C THR A 246 -25.40 4.50 -19.69
N PHE A 247 -24.58 4.81 -18.68
CA PHE A 247 -24.37 6.18 -18.25
C PHE A 247 -23.52 6.95 -19.27
N GLU A 248 -24.09 8.01 -19.85
CA GLU A 248 -23.48 8.77 -20.95
C GLU A 248 -22.13 9.39 -20.57
N TYR A 249 -22.00 9.90 -19.34
CA TYR A 249 -20.79 10.56 -18.85
C TYR A 249 -19.82 9.62 -18.12
N LEU A 250 -19.88 8.31 -18.40
CA LEU A 250 -18.98 7.34 -17.80
C LEU A 250 -17.51 7.65 -18.18
N SER A 251 -16.70 7.93 -17.17
CA SER A 251 -15.28 8.28 -17.34
C SER A 251 -14.47 7.14 -17.95
N VAL A 252 -13.35 7.46 -18.58
CA VAL A 252 -12.45 6.47 -19.19
C VAL A 252 -11.95 5.46 -18.16
N ALA A 253 -11.54 5.94 -16.97
CA ALA A 253 -11.11 5.06 -15.88
C ALA A 253 -12.24 4.11 -15.42
N ALA A 254 -13.47 4.62 -15.30
CA ALA A 254 -14.61 3.79 -14.93
C ALA A 254 -14.96 2.76 -16.02
N LYS A 255 -14.83 3.09 -17.32
CA LYS A 255 -15.00 2.14 -18.42
C LYS A 255 -14.00 0.99 -18.35
N TRP A 256 -12.71 1.30 -18.18
CA TRP A 256 -11.69 0.27 -17.98
C TRP A 256 -12.02 -0.61 -16.78
N ARG A 257 -12.39 0.00 -15.64
CA ARG A 257 -12.69 -0.76 -14.43
C ARG A 257 -13.94 -1.64 -14.56
N LEU A 258 -14.97 -1.13 -15.22
CA LEU A 258 -16.20 -1.88 -15.51
C LEU A 258 -15.93 -3.01 -16.51
N ALA A 259 -15.01 -2.85 -17.46
CA ALA A 259 -14.61 -3.92 -18.37
C ALA A 259 -13.94 -5.08 -17.61
N ALA A 260 -13.08 -4.78 -16.64
CA ALA A 260 -12.53 -5.80 -15.75
C ALA A 260 -13.63 -6.54 -14.98
N ALA A 261 -14.65 -5.82 -14.49
CA ALA A 261 -15.80 -6.43 -13.84
C ALA A 261 -16.56 -7.37 -14.79
N TYR A 262 -16.84 -6.95 -16.04
CA TYR A 262 -17.48 -7.79 -17.06
C TYR A 262 -16.68 -9.06 -17.35
N LYS A 263 -15.36 -8.93 -17.49
CA LYS A 263 -14.47 -10.09 -17.70
C LYS A 263 -14.56 -11.09 -16.55
N LEU A 264 -14.52 -10.63 -15.30
CA LEU A 264 -14.62 -11.48 -14.12
C LEU A 264 -16.01 -12.12 -13.98
N ALA A 265 -17.05 -11.45 -14.47
CA ALA A 265 -18.42 -11.95 -14.51
C ALA A 265 -18.72 -12.88 -15.72
N GLY A 266 -17.70 -13.23 -16.53
CA GLY A 266 -17.85 -14.12 -17.68
C GLY A 266 -18.37 -13.44 -18.96
N GLN A 267 -18.51 -12.11 -18.97
CA GLN A 267 -19.05 -11.32 -20.08
C GLN A 267 -17.92 -10.71 -20.92
N GLY A 268 -17.10 -11.57 -21.54
CA GLY A 268 -15.87 -11.16 -22.24
C GLY A 268 -16.09 -10.25 -23.45
N GLU A 269 -17.19 -10.45 -24.19
CA GLU A 269 -17.56 -9.61 -25.34
C GLU A 269 -17.94 -8.20 -24.88
N ALA A 270 -18.78 -8.08 -23.86
CA ALA A 270 -19.14 -6.80 -23.27
C ALA A 270 -17.92 -6.03 -22.74
N ALA A 271 -16.98 -6.75 -22.09
CA ALA A 271 -15.73 -6.17 -21.64
C ALA A 271 -14.88 -5.64 -22.80
N THR A 272 -14.74 -6.42 -23.87
CA THR A 272 -13.94 -6.04 -25.06
C THR A 272 -14.55 -4.84 -25.79
N SER A 273 -15.87 -4.84 -25.96
CA SER A 273 -16.60 -3.73 -26.58
C SER A 273 -16.45 -2.43 -25.78
N LEU A 274 -16.49 -2.52 -24.45
CA LEU A 274 -16.40 -1.34 -23.58
C LEU A 274 -15.05 -0.61 -23.66
N ILE A 275 -13.96 -1.34 -23.93
CA ILE A 275 -12.61 -0.78 -24.03
C ILE A 275 -12.17 -0.48 -25.46
N GLN A 276 -13.04 -0.73 -26.44
CA GLN A 276 -12.71 -0.52 -27.84
C GLN A 276 -12.33 0.95 -28.08
N ASN A 277 -11.14 1.17 -28.64
CA ASN A 277 -10.58 2.50 -28.93
C ASN A 277 -10.40 3.40 -27.69
N LEU A 278 -10.39 2.86 -26.47
CA LEU A 278 -10.04 3.65 -25.30
C LEU A 278 -8.53 3.87 -25.20
N PRO A 279 -8.09 5.08 -24.81
CA PRO A 279 -6.68 5.32 -24.54
C PRO A 279 -6.23 4.56 -23.30
N THR A 280 -4.99 4.08 -23.33
CA THR A 280 -4.28 3.51 -22.18
C THR A 280 -3.45 4.56 -21.44
N GLU A 281 -3.11 5.67 -22.11
CA GLU A 281 -2.50 6.83 -21.49
C GLU A 281 -3.53 7.62 -20.68
N VAL A 282 -3.14 8.00 -19.47
CA VAL A 282 -3.93 8.87 -18.60
C VAL A 282 -3.13 10.16 -18.41
N LYS A 283 -3.72 11.29 -18.77
CA LYS A 283 -3.10 12.59 -18.58
C LYS A 283 -3.04 12.92 -17.08
N PRO A 284 -1.98 13.59 -16.60
CA PRO A 284 -1.91 14.07 -15.22
C PRO A 284 -3.14 14.91 -14.86
N TYR A 285 -3.68 14.69 -13.68
CA TYR A 285 -4.82 15.44 -13.15
C TYR A 285 -4.69 15.60 -11.63
N THR A 286 -5.31 16.65 -11.11
CA THR A 286 -5.47 16.85 -9.67
C THR A 286 -6.82 16.27 -9.26
N GLN A 287 -6.81 15.24 -8.41
CA GLN A 287 -8.05 14.70 -7.87
C GLN A 287 -8.59 15.62 -6.77
N LEU A 288 -9.81 16.12 -6.95
CA LEU A 288 -10.56 16.89 -5.94
C LEU A 288 -11.65 16.05 -5.24
N GLY A 289 -11.87 14.82 -5.70
CA GLY A 289 -12.86 13.88 -5.16
C GLY A 289 -12.30 12.84 -4.18
N GLY A 290 -13.18 11.95 -3.72
CA GLY A 290 -12.91 10.97 -2.65
C GLY A 290 -12.27 9.64 -3.09
N THR A 291 -11.64 9.57 -4.27
CA THR A 291 -11.10 8.29 -4.80
C THR A 291 -9.59 8.12 -4.67
N TYR A 292 -8.88 9.08 -4.04
CA TYR A 292 -7.40 9.10 -3.92
C TYR A 292 -6.66 8.88 -5.25
N GLY A 293 -7.30 9.30 -6.35
CA GLY A 293 -6.88 9.00 -7.71
C GLY A 293 -5.65 9.79 -8.15
N SER A 294 -4.92 9.20 -9.09
CA SER A 294 -3.85 9.81 -9.86
C SER A 294 -3.83 9.19 -11.26
N ASP A 295 -3.18 9.84 -12.20
CA ASP A 295 -2.91 9.28 -13.53
C ASP A 295 -2.17 7.94 -13.43
N VAL A 296 -1.18 7.85 -12.52
CA VAL A 296 -0.40 6.64 -12.28
C VAL A 296 -1.28 5.51 -11.72
N ARG A 297 -2.18 5.81 -10.79
CA ARG A 297 -3.13 4.84 -10.22
C ARG A 297 -4.09 4.35 -11.29
N ASP A 298 -4.61 5.25 -12.12
CA ASP A 298 -5.54 4.89 -13.20
C ASP A 298 -4.84 4.03 -14.26
N GLN A 299 -3.59 4.36 -14.64
CA GLN A 299 -2.77 3.52 -15.52
C GLN A 299 -2.56 2.12 -14.94
N ALA A 300 -2.33 1.99 -13.63
CA ALA A 300 -2.23 0.69 -12.97
C ALA A 300 -3.56 -0.12 -13.05
N MET A 301 -4.71 0.53 -12.91
CA MET A 301 -6.01 -0.12 -13.11
C MET A 301 -6.23 -0.56 -14.57
N ILE A 302 -5.74 0.21 -15.54
CA ILE A 302 -5.76 -0.16 -16.96
C ILE A 302 -4.85 -1.38 -17.20
N LEU A 303 -3.63 -1.39 -16.65
CA LEU A 303 -2.71 -2.53 -16.73
C LEU A 303 -3.33 -3.81 -16.18
N GLU A 304 -3.97 -3.74 -15.00
CA GLU A 304 -4.68 -4.87 -14.41
C GLU A 304 -5.82 -5.35 -15.33
N THR A 305 -6.58 -4.43 -15.91
CA THR A 305 -7.70 -4.76 -16.81
C THR A 305 -7.19 -5.46 -18.08
N LEU A 306 -6.16 -4.92 -18.72
CA LEU A 306 -5.54 -5.52 -19.91
C LEU A 306 -5.00 -6.93 -19.60
N THR A 307 -4.37 -7.09 -18.44
CA THR A 307 -3.88 -8.38 -17.95
C THR A 307 -5.03 -9.39 -17.80
N LEU A 308 -6.13 -9.00 -17.15
CA LEU A 308 -7.32 -9.85 -16.99
C LEU A 308 -7.97 -10.23 -18.32
N LEU A 309 -7.93 -9.34 -19.31
CA LEU A 309 -8.46 -9.57 -20.66
C LEU A 309 -7.52 -10.40 -21.55
N GLY A 310 -6.32 -10.75 -21.08
CA GLY A 310 -5.32 -11.48 -21.87
C GLY A 310 -4.67 -10.63 -22.98
N ARG A 311 -4.74 -9.30 -22.90
CA ARG A 311 -4.15 -8.35 -23.87
C ARG A 311 -2.67 -8.12 -23.55
N LYS A 312 -1.86 -9.18 -23.63
CA LYS A 312 -0.46 -9.19 -23.15
C LYS A 312 0.43 -8.12 -23.81
N SER A 313 0.31 -7.88 -25.12
CA SER A 313 1.12 -6.87 -25.83
C SER A 313 0.85 -5.47 -25.28
N SER A 314 -0.40 -5.03 -25.29
CA SER A 314 -0.81 -3.71 -24.78
C SER A 314 -0.50 -3.53 -23.29
N ALA A 315 -0.64 -4.59 -22.49
CA ALA A 315 -0.25 -4.57 -21.09
C ALA A 315 1.28 -4.42 -20.92
N GLY A 316 2.09 -5.09 -21.75
CA GLY A 316 3.55 -4.97 -21.74
C GLY A 316 4.03 -3.57 -22.16
N GLU A 317 3.38 -2.94 -23.14
CA GLU A 317 3.65 -1.56 -23.54
C GLU A 317 3.37 -0.56 -22.40
N LEU A 318 2.32 -0.79 -21.60
CA LEU A 318 1.97 0.05 -20.46
C LEU A 318 2.83 -0.21 -19.22
N LEU A 319 3.36 -1.43 -19.06
CA LEU A 319 4.23 -1.79 -17.93
C LEU A 319 5.47 -0.90 -17.85
N GLN A 320 6.14 -0.68 -18.99
CA GLN A 320 7.40 0.06 -19.05
C GLN A 320 7.30 1.49 -18.49
N PRO A 321 6.39 2.37 -18.99
CA PRO A 321 6.25 3.70 -18.46
C PRO A 321 5.74 3.72 -17.01
N LEU A 322 4.87 2.78 -16.62
CA LEU A 322 4.38 2.69 -15.23
C LEU A 322 5.51 2.35 -14.26
N ALA A 323 6.35 1.38 -14.62
CA ALA A 323 7.50 0.99 -13.82
C ALA A 323 8.53 2.12 -13.75
N ALA A 324 8.82 2.80 -14.88
CA ALA A 324 9.71 3.95 -14.92
C ALA A 324 9.27 5.07 -13.97
N LYS A 325 7.95 5.40 -13.94
CA LYS A 325 7.40 6.37 -12.97
C LYS A 325 7.67 5.96 -11.53
N LEU A 326 7.40 4.69 -11.17
CA LEU A 326 7.68 4.17 -9.82
C LEU A 326 9.17 4.14 -9.48
N GLY A 327 10.04 4.00 -10.49
CA GLY A 327 11.50 4.06 -10.38
C GLY A 327 12.07 5.45 -10.12
N THR A 328 11.27 6.51 -10.23
CA THR A 328 11.72 7.88 -9.88
C THR A 328 11.69 8.12 -8.36
N ASP A 329 12.25 9.25 -7.93
CA ASP A 329 12.17 9.74 -6.55
C ASP A 329 10.92 10.60 -6.28
N GLU A 330 9.97 10.66 -7.23
CA GLU A 330 8.73 11.39 -7.05
C GLU A 330 7.88 10.80 -5.92
N TRP A 331 7.20 11.72 -5.22
CA TRP A 331 6.23 11.36 -4.20
C TRP A 331 4.94 10.84 -4.84
N TYR A 332 4.43 9.72 -4.30
CA TYR A 332 3.13 9.17 -4.66
C TYR A 332 2.34 8.84 -3.40
N SER A 333 1.00 8.90 -3.50
CA SER A 333 0.13 8.47 -2.40
C SER A 333 0.34 6.98 -2.08
N THR A 334 -0.03 6.60 -0.85
CA THR A 334 -0.11 5.20 -0.40
C THR A 334 -0.89 4.35 -1.40
N GLN A 335 -2.06 4.82 -1.82
CA GLN A 335 -2.91 4.10 -2.76
C GLN A 335 -2.26 3.96 -4.14
N THR A 336 -1.72 5.04 -4.70
CA THR A 336 -1.06 5.01 -6.02
C THR A 336 0.08 4.00 -5.99
N THR A 337 0.93 4.08 -4.96
CA THR A 337 2.08 3.19 -4.81
C THR A 337 1.63 1.74 -4.69
N ALA A 338 0.69 1.44 -3.79
CA ALA A 338 0.23 0.08 -3.54
C ALA A 338 -0.47 -0.53 -4.76
N TYR A 339 -1.34 0.24 -5.42
CA TYR A 339 -2.07 -0.26 -6.59
C TYR A 339 -1.14 -0.51 -7.79
N SER A 340 -0.16 0.36 -8.02
CA SER A 340 0.81 0.15 -9.10
C SER A 340 1.67 -1.10 -8.86
N LEU A 341 2.16 -1.31 -7.64
CA LEU A 341 2.90 -2.54 -7.30
C LEU A 341 2.03 -3.79 -7.48
N LEU A 342 0.76 -3.74 -7.05
CA LEU A 342 -0.21 -4.81 -7.27
C LEU A 342 -0.40 -5.13 -8.76
N ALA A 343 -0.66 -4.12 -9.58
CA ALA A 343 -0.91 -4.29 -11.01
C ALA A 343 0.30 -4.87 -11.74
N ILE A 344 1.51 -4.38 -11.42
CA ILE A 344 2.76 -4.91 -11.95
C ILE A 344 2.95 -6.37 -11.54
N ALA A 345 2.75 -6.71 -10.26
CA ALA A 345 2.86 -8.08 -9.78
C ALA A 345 1.84 -9.04 -10.44
N LYS A 346 0.62 -8.57 -10.69
CA LYS A 346 -0.40 -9.35 -11.40
C LYS A 346 -0.06 -9.55 -12.88
N PHE A 347 0.51 -8.55 -13.55
CA PHE A 347 0.99 -8.68 -14.93
C PHE A 347 2.13 -9.69 -15.04
N CYS A 348 3.11 -9.62 -14.12
CA CYS A 348 4.25 -10.53 -14.13
C CYS A 348 3.85 -12.00 -13.87
N GLY A 349 2.71 -12.22 -13.20
CA GLY A 349 2.20 -13.55 -12.87
C GLY A 349 3.03 -14.25 -11.80
N ALA A 350 2.74 -15.52 -11.50
CA ALA A 350 3.72 -16.34 -10.79
C ALA A 350 4.98 -16.41 -11.66
N ASN A 351 6.18 -16.37 -11.06
CA ASN A 351 7.46 -16.47 -11.76
C ASN A 351 7.53 -17.76 -12.62
N THR A 352 6.92 -17.75 -13.81
CA THR A 352 6.93 -18.83 -14.80
C THR A 352 8.06 -18.63 -15.81
N SER A 353 8.72 -17.47 -15.78
CA SER A 353 9.97 -17.26 -16.50
C SER A 353 11.07 -18.02 -15.78
N SER A 354 11.32 -19.23 -16.29
CA SER A 354 12.44 -20.14 -16.01
C SER A 354 13.83 -19.54 -16.28
N THR A 355 13.98 -18.22 -16.30
CA THR A 355 15.24 -17.53 -16.49
C THR A 355 15.65 -16.95 -15.14
N SER A 356 16.20 -17.80 -14.28
CA SER A 356 16.95 -17.34 -13.11
C SER A 356 17.99 -16.32 -13.59
N LEU A 357 17.91 -15.08 -13.13
CA LEU A 357 18.98 -14.11 -13.37
C LEU A 357 20.28 -14.70 -12.80
N GLN A 358 21.26 -14.92 -13.65
CA GLN A 358 22.59 -15.35 -13.25
C GLN A 358 23.47 -14.11 -13.14
N TYR A 359 23.85 -13.76 -11.91
CA TYR A 359 24.67 -12.58 -11.63
C TYR A 359 25.62 -12.85 -10.47
N SER A 360 26.72 -12.11 -10.46
CA SER A 360 27.63 -12.01 -9.32
C SER A 360 27.68 -10.56 -8.86
N SER A 361 27.67 -10.32 -7.56
CA SER A 361 27.84 -8.99 -7.00
C SER A 361 28.82 -9.02 -5.84
N SER A 362 29.36 -7.85 -5.52
CA SER A 362 30.19 -7.67 -4.34
C SER A 362 29.99 -6.27 -3.78
N ILE A 363 29.87 -6.15 -2.46
CA ILE A 363 29.86 -4.86 -1.77
C ILE A 363 31.14 -4.78 -0.96
N ASN A 364 31.95 -3.73 -1.20
CA ASN A 364 33.22 -3.50 -0.50
C ASN A 364 34.14 -4.75 -0.50
N GLY A 365 34.22 -5.45 -1.63
CA GLY A 365 35.05 -6.64 -1.80
C GLY A 365 34.51 -7.92 -1.13
N LYS A 366 33.30 -7.89 -0.55
CA LYS A 366 32.61 -9.08 -0.05
C LYS A 366 31.53 -9.49 -1.06
N THR A 367 31.63 -10.72 -1.56
CA THR A 367 30.64 -11.35 -2.46
C THR A 367 29.36 -11.68 -1.73
#